data_AF-K9UPV9-F1
#
_entry.id   AF-K9UPV9-F1
#
_cell.length_a   1.000
_cell.length_b   1.000
_cell.length_c   1.000
_cell.angle_alpha   90.00
_cell.angle_beta   90.00
_cell.angle_gamma   90.00
#
_symmetry.space_group_name_H-M   'P 1'
#
loop_
_entity.id
_entity.type
_entity.pdbx_description
1 polymer ?
#
loop_
_entity_poly.entity_id
_entity_poly.type
_entity_poly.pdbx_seq_one_letter_code
_entity_poly.pdbx_strand_id
1 'polypeptide(L)' 'MKPDFTVMTKAELRSYVLTHREDTEAFQALADRIYANPNPQWYQPEETEKIVDLLSSNGSTNI' A
#
# COMPACT_ATOMS: atom_id res chain seq x y z
N MET A 1 -1.65 20.02 -12.50
CA MET A 1 -2.16 20.28 -11.14
C MET A 1 -1.85 19.08 -10.29
N LYS A 2 -1.42 19.29 -9.04
CA LYS A 2 -1.22 18.20 -8.10
C LYS A 2 -2.57 17.73 -7.56
N PRO A 3 -2.85 16.41 -7.49
CA PRO A 3 -4.07 15.90 -6.86
C PRO A 3 -4.10 16.19 -5.37
N ASP A 4 -5.29 16.23 -4.78
CA ASP A 4 -5.44 16.26 -3.33
C ASP A 4 -5.39 14.82 -2.79
N PHE A 5 -4.29 14.47 -2.12
CA PHE A 5 -4.09 13.13 -1.57
C PHE A 5 -4.99 12.81 -0.36
N THR A 6 -5.55 13.84 0.28
CA THR A 6 -6.39 13.67 1.47
C THR A 6 -7.74 13.03 1.11
N VAL A 7 -8.27 13.36 -0.07
CA VAL A 7 -9.56 12.84 -0.56
C VAL A 7 -9.44 11.51 -1.30
N MET A 8 -8.23 11.12 -1.72
CA MET A 8 -8.00 9.83 -2.39
C MET A 8 -8.21 8.67 -1.42
N THR A 9 -8.74 7.57 -1.92
CA THR A 9 -8.72 6.29 -1.19
C THR A 9 -7.29 5.75 -1.11
N LYS A 10 -7.04 4.81 -0.18
CA LYS A 10 -5.74 4.12 -0.09
C LYS A 10 -5.33 3.46 -1.41
N ALA A 11 -6.29 2.89 -2.15
CA ALA A 11 -6.03 2.21 -3.41
C ALA A 11 -5.62 3.19 -4.53
N GLU A 12 -6.34 4.31 -4.66
CA GLU A 12 -6.02 5.35 -5.64
C GLU A 12 -4.67 5.99 -5.34
N LEU A 13 -4.40 6.30 -4.06
CA LEU A 13 -3.13 6.88 -3.64
C LEU A 13 -1.96 5.93 -3.89
N ARG A 14 -2.15 4.62 -3.65
CA ARG A 14 -1.16 3.58 -4.00
C ARG A 14 -0.90 3.54 -5.51
N SER A 15 -1.93 3.58 -6.34
CA SER A 15 -1.79 3.62 -7.80
C SER A 15 -1.00 4.84 -8.24
N TYR A 16 -1.31 6.02 -7.67
CA TYR A 16 -0.65 7.27 -8.00
C TYR A 16 0.85 7.23 -7.66
N VAL A 17 1.21 6.79 -6.45
CA VAL A 17 2.61 6.64 -6.01
C VAL A 17 3.40 5.69 -6.92
N LEU A 18 2.77 4.61 -7.40
CA LEU A 18 3.42 3.67 -8.32
C LEU A 18 3.73 4.29 -9.69
N THR A 19 2.88 5.21 -10.15
CA THR A 19 3.05 5.96 -11.40
C THR A 19 3.97 7.19 -11.27
N HIS A 20 4.08 7.76 -10.07
CA HIS A 20 4.85 8.98 -9.76
C HIS A 20 5.83 8.70 -8.62
N ARG A 21 6.83 7.86 -8.87
CA ARG A 21 7.72 7.34 -7.83
C ARG A 21 8.61 8.42 -7.22
N GLU A 22 8.84 9.51 -7.95
CA GLU A 22 9.58 10.69 -7.51
C GLU A 22 8.76 11.65 -6.64
N ASP A 23 7.42 11.53 -6.60
CA ASP A 23 6.57 12.39 -5.77
C ASP A 23 6.59 11.93 -4.31
N THR A 24 7.57 12.44 -3.56
CA THR A 24 7.77 12.11 -2.14
C THR A 24 6.60 12.51 -1.25
N GLU A 25 5.82 13.53 -1.64
CA GLU A 25 4.63 13.95 -0.91
C GLU A 25 3.50 12.91 -1.05
N ALA A 26 3.32 12.36 -2.25
CA ALA A 26 2.37 11.28 -2.48
C ALA A 26 2.76 10.02 -1.67
N PHE A 27 4.07 9.71 -1.64
CA PHE A 27 4.60 8.63 -0.83
C PHE A 27 4.32 8.84 0.66
N GLN A 28 4.54 10.06 1.18
CA GLN A 28 4.26 10.33 2.59
C GLN A 28 2.77 10.29 2.93
N ALA A 29 1.90 10.82 2.07
CA ALA A 29 0.46 10.70 2.26
C ALA A 29 0.01 9.22 2.32
N LEU A 30 0.65 8.34 1.54
CA LEU A 30 0.38 6.90 1.59
C LEU A 30 0.90 6.27 2.88
N ALA A 31 2.12 6.62 3.30
CA ALA A 31 2.73 6.13 4.54
C ALA A 31 1.89 6.52 5.76
N ASP A 32 1.53 7.80 5.90
CA ASP A 32 0.68 8.31 6.98
C ASP A 32 -0.64 7.55 7.06
N ARG A 33 -1.26 7.27 5.91
CA ARG A 33 -2.52 6.50 5.85
C ARG A 33 -2.35 5.04 6.26
N ILE A 34 -1.19 4.43 6.01
CA ILE A 34 -0.89 3.07 6.47
C ILE A 34 -0.68 3.06 8.00
N TYR A 35 0.06 4.04 8.54
CA TYR A 35 0.32 4.16 9.98
C TYR A 35 -0.92 4.57 10.78
N ALA A 36 -1.84 5.34 10.19
CA ALA A 36 -3.10 5.71 10.81
C ALA A 36 -4.09 4.53 10.94
N ASN A 37 -3.84 3.40 10.26
CA ASN A 37 -4.66 2.20 10.42
C ASN A 37 -4.44 1.62 11.83
N PRO A 38 -5.48 1.45 12.67
CA PRO A 38 -5.33 0.93 14.04
C PRO A 38 -4.86 -0.53 14.08
N ASN A 39 -4.97 -1.28 12.98
CA ASN A 39 -4.46 -2.64 12.88
C ASN A 39 -3.71 -2.84 11.55
N PRO A 40 -2.48 -2.30 11.43
CA PRO A 40 -1.67 -2.54 10.25
C PRO A 40 -1.06 -3.94 10.32
N GLN A 41 -1.21 -4.69 9.22
CA GLN A 41 -0.58 -5.98 9.06
C GLN A 41 0.90 -5.76 8.69
N TRP A 42 1.77 -5.76 9.69
CA TRP A 42 3.22 -5.73 9.50
C TRP A 42 3.78 -7.15 9.44
N TYR A 43 4.79 -7.35 8.61
CA TYR A 43 5.52 -8.60 8.51
C TYR A 43 6.97 -8.35 8.91
N GLN A 44 7.51 -9.21 9.76
CA GLN A 44 8.91 -9.21 10.14
C GLN A 44 9.75 -9.91 9.06
N PRO A 45 11.04 -9.56 8.92
CA PRO A 45 11.93 -10.20 7.97
C PRO A 45 12.00 -11.73 8.13
N GLU A 46 11.84 -12.26 9.34
CA GLU A 46 11.87 -13.69 9.64
C GLU A 46 10.61 -14.42 9.17
N GLU A 47 9.52 -13.69 8.87
CA GLU A 47 8.24 -14.24 8.43
C GLU A 47 8.19 -14.47 6.91
N THR A 48 9.32 -14.77 6.28
CA THR A 48 9.41 -15.00 4.83
C THR A 48 8.46 -16.10 4.34
N GLU A 49 8.21 -17.13 5.16
CA GLU A 49 7.24 -18.18 4.86
C GLU A 49 5.81 -17.64 4.71
N LYS A 50 5.41 -16.65 5.54
CA LYS A 50 4.10 -15.99 5.42
C LYS A 50 3.98 -15.21 4.11
N ILE A 51 5.09 -14.70 3.57
CA ILE A 51 5.09 -14.01 2.27
C ILE A 51 4.68 -14.97 1.16
N VAL A 52 5.16 -16.22 1.19
CA VAL A 52 4.80 -17.25 0.20
C VAL A 52 3.31 -17.59 0.29
N ASP A 53 2.77 -17.71 1.50
CA ASP A 53 1.34 -17.96 1.72
C ASP A 53 0.45 -16.82 1.22
N LEU A 54 0.88 -15.57 1.41
CA LEU A 54 0.17 -14.38 0.92
C LEU A 54 0.14 -14.29 -0.60
N LEU A 55 1.25 -14.61 -1.26
CA LEU A 55 1.33 -14.64 -2.72
C LEU A 55 0.44 -15.75 -3.29
N SER A 56 0.39 -16.90 -2.62
CA SER A 56 -0.45 -18.03 -3.00
C SER A 56 -1.94 -17.75 -2.77
N SER A 57 -2.29 -17.04 -1.69
CA SER A 57 -3.68 -16.70 -1.34
C SER A 57 -4.26 -15.61 -2.23
N ASN A 58 -3.46 -14.61 -2.63
CA ASN A 58 -3.89 -13.55 -3.56
C ASN A 58 -4.07 -14.03 -5.01
N GLY A 59 -3.64 -15.25 -5.35
CA GLY A 59 -3.82 -15.85 -6.66
C GLY A 59 -5.24 -16.38 -6.96
N SER A 60 -6.14 -16.43 -5.95
CA SER A 60 -7.47 -17.07 -6.08
C SER A 60 -8.66 -16.12 -6.12
N THR A 61 -8.48 -14.84 -6.51
CA THR A 61 -9.63 -13.95 -6.78
C THR A 61 -9.56 -13.39 -8.19
N ASN A 62 -9.85 -14.27 -9.16
CA ASN A 62 -10.55 -14.00 -10.43
C ASN A 62 -10.45 -15.27 -11.30
N ILE A 63 -11.46 -16.16 -11.23
CA ILE A 63 -12.31 -16.61 -12.36
C ILE A 63 -13.66 -16.99 -11.77
#